data_AF-A0A846G833-F1
#
_entry.id   AF-A0A846G833-F1
#
_cell.length_a   1.000
_cell.length_b   1.000
_cell.length_c   1.000
_cell.angle_alpha   90.00
_cell.angle_beta   90.00
_cell.angle_gamma   90.00
#
_symmetry.space_group_name_H-M   'P 1'
#
loop_
_entity.id
_entity.type
_entity.pdbx_description
1 polymer ?
#
loop_
_entity_poly.entity_id
_entity_poly.type
_entity_poly.pdbx_seq_one_letter_code
_entity_poly.pdbx_strand_id
1 'polypeptide(L)'
;MELGIFETLESILGLYSNVAIAWIGTIVADLVVNKPLKLSPSYIEFKRPYLYNINPVGFGAMAIASVVAIMAFVGFFGPFLQAYSPFIALTVAFCLSPIIALVTKGKYYIARQNTVRTLNLSDSLLTCSICTESYEAQDMAFCPVYDGYICSLCCSLDARCDDQCKKETPEIAEDKNSFSQKLIRSKTSPLLGQRIIKFLGIFLSIAGILAAFLGLLYYLQIEQLWGISSYTKQLVASIIEVVFFSVLLNLPKLTHKSFGASFLSHRRSLTAVCNLSSPQA
;
A
#
# COMPACT_ATOMS: atom_id res chain seq x y z
N MET A 1 25.00 20.00 21.09
CA MET A 1 25.12 18.88 20.13
C MET A 1 23.75 18.25 19.77
N GLU A 2 22.62 18.77 20.27
CA GLU A 2 21.28 18.36 19.84
C GLU A 2 20.85 18.91 18.46
N LEU A 3 21.59 19.89 17.89
CA LEU A 3 21.21 20.58 16.64
C LEU A 3 21.21 19.67 15.39
N GLY A 4 21.99 18.59 15.37
CA GLY A 4 22.07 17.71 14.19
C GLY A 4 20.81 16.85 13.99
N ILE A 5 20.04 16.56 15.05
CA ILE A 5 18.81 15.78 14.90
C ILE A 5 17.68 16.64 14.32
N PHE A 6 17.65 17.93 14.63
CA PHE A 6 16.67 18.85 14.07
C PHE A 6 16.90 19.07 12.58
N GLU A 7 18.15 19.30 12.16
CA GLU A 7 18.49 19.49 10.75
C GLU A 7 18.21 18.23 9.90
N THR A 8 18.48 17.05 10.45
CA THR A 8 18.14 15.78 9.78
C THR A 8 16.63 15.53 9.74
N LEU A 9 15.91 15.82 10.81
CA LEU A 9 14.44 15.74 10.84
C LEU A 9 13.81 16.70 9.83
N GLU A 10 14.27 17.95 9.77
CA GLU A 10 13.81 18.95 8.78
C GLU A 10 14.04 18.46 7.35
N SER A 11 15.22 17.90 7.07
CA SER A 11 15.54 17.36 5.75
C SER A 11 14.63 16.19 5.37
N ILE A 12 14.38 15.27 6.31
CA ILE A 12 13.52 14.10 6.10
C ILE A 12 12.06 14.53 5.92
N LEU A 13 11.56 15.43 6.78
CA LEU A 13 10.21 15.98 6.70
C LEU A 13 10.01 16.76 5.39
N GLY A 14 11.01 17.53 4.95
CA GLY A 14 11.00 18.22 3.66
C GLY A 14 10.88 17.26 2.48
N LEU A 15 11.67 16.17 2.49
CA LEU A 15 11.60 15.13 1.47
C LEU A 15 10.22 14.47 1.41
N TYR A 16 9.66 14.06 2.55
CA TYR A 16 8.33 13.44 2.62
C TYR A 16 7.22 14.40 2.21
N SER A 17 7.35 15.69 2.52
CA SER A 17 6.36 16.70 2.18
C SER A 17 6.17 16.85 0.67
N ASN A 18 7.24 16.72 -0.13
CA ASN A 18 7.14 16.75 -1.58
C ASN A 18 6.25 15.62 -2.14
N VAL A 19 6.36 14.41 -1.57
CA VAL A 19 5.53 13.26 -1.97
C VAL A 19 4.06 13.48 -1.57
N ALA A 20 3.82 13.98 -0.35
CA ALA A 20 2.47 14.29 0.12
C ALA A 20 1.79 15.36 -0.74
N ILE A 21 2.52 16.40 -1.14
CA ILE A 21 2.02 17.47 -2.01
C ILE A 21 1.72 16.95 -3.42
N ALA A 22 2.58 16.09 -3.98
CA ALA A 22 2.31 15.46 -5.27
C ALA A 22 1.03 14.60 -5.24
N TRP A 23 0.80 13.88 -4.13
CA TRP A 23 -0.40 13.09 -3.93
C TRP A 23 -1.67 13.95 -3.83
N ILE A 24 -1.66 14.99 -3.00
CA ILE A 24 -2.79 15.94 -2.87
C ILE A 24 -3.03 16.65 -4.20
N GLY A 25 -1.99 17.16 -4.86
CA GLY A 25 -2.09 17.86 -6.14
C GLY A 25 -2.75 17.02 -7.22
N THR A 26 -2.41 15.73 -7.27
CA THR A 26 -3.03 14.76 -8.18
C THR A 26 -4.52 14.57 -7.89
N ILE A 27 -4.91 14.40 -6.61
CA ILE A 27 -6.31 14.25 -6.20
C ILE A 27 -7.12 15.50 -6.56
N VAL A 28 -6.57 16.68 -6.25
CA VAL A 28 -7.23 17.95 -6.55
C VAL A 28 -7.41 18.11 -8.06
N ALA A 29 -6.40 17.78 -8.87
CA ALA A 29 -6.54 17.80 -10.33
C ALA A 29 -7.61 16.84 -10.83
N ASP A 30 -7.73 15.64 -10.24
CA ASP A 30 -8.76 14.70 -10.66
C ASP A 30 -10.18 15.22 -10.37
N LEU A 31 -10.39 15.77 -9.17
CA LEU A 31 -11.70 16.25 -8.72
C LEU A 31 -12.11 17.59 -9.36
N VAL A 32 -11.17 18.52 -9.53
CA VAL A 32 -11.44 19.89 -9.98
C VAL A 32 -11.27 20.04 -11.50
N VAL A 33 -10.44 19.22 -12.15
CA VAL A 33 -10.16 19.33 -13.59
C VAL A 33 -10.72 18.13 -14.35
N ASN A 34 -10.30 16.91 -14.04
CA ASN A 34 -10.69 15.73 -14.84
C ASN A 34 -12.20 15.47 -14.79
N LYS A 35 -12.82 15.64 -13.63
CA LYS A 35 -14.24 15.36 -13.43
C LYS A 35 -15.15 16.38 -14.14
N PRO A 36 -14.93 17.71 -14.04
CA PRO A 36 -15.70 18.68 -14.84
C PRO A 36 -15.46 18.57 -16.36
N LEU A 37 -14.23 18.22 -16.77
CA LEU A 37 -13.89 18.00 -18.19
C LEU A 37 -14.38 16.65 -18.74
N LYS A 38 -15.07 15.83 -17.93
CA LYS A 38 -15.58 14.49 -18.30
C LYS A 38 -14.46 13.50 -18.70
N LEU A 39 -13.23 13.73 -18.26
CA LEU A 39 -12.11 12.79 -18.38
C LEU A 39 -12.19 11.68 -17.32
N SER A 40 -12.79 11.99 -16.18
CA SER A 40 -13.08 11.07 -15.07
C SER A 40 -14.60 10.85 -14.96
N PRO A 41 -15.08 9.65 -14.54
CA PRO A 41 -16.49 9.38 -14.31
C PRO A 41 -17.17 10.41 -13.37
N SER A 42 -18.46 10.65 -13.58
CA SER A 42 -19.24 11.61 -12.80
C SER A 42 -19.51 11.16 -11.35
N TYR A 43 -19.14 9.94 -10.99
CA TYR A 43 -19.32 9.37 -9.66
C TYR A 43 -18.00 8.73 -9.18
N ILE A 44 -17.88 8.58 -7.87
CA ILE A 44 -16.71 7.94 -7.25
C ILE A 44 -17.08 6.51 -6.89
N GLU A 45 -16.25 5.56 -7.31
CA GLU A 45 -16.39 4.15 -6.97
C GLU A 45 -15.28 3.78 -5.99
N PHE A 46 -15.63 3.12 -4.88
CA PHE A 46 -14.68 2.75 -3.84
C PHE A 46 -14.42 1.23 -3.80
N LYS A 47 -15.29 0.44 -4.44
CA LYS A 47 -15.25 -1.01 -4.35
C LYS A 47 -14.15 -1.60 -5.23
N ARG A 48 -13.23 -2.36 -4.60
CA ARG A 48 -12.10 -3.04 -5.25
C ARG A 48 -12.47 -3.82 -6.54
N PRO A 49 -13.61 -4.53 -6.65
CA PRO A 49 -13.98 -5.25 -7.87
C PRO A 49 -14.17 -4.37 -9.11
N TYR A 50 -14.57 -3.11 -8.94
CA TYR A 50 -14.87 -2.20 -10.04
C TYR A 50 -13.70 -1.28 -10.40
N LEU A 51 -12.63 -1.28 -9.59
CA LEU A 51 -11.45 -0.47 -9.79
C LEU A 51 -10.28 -1.30 -10.32
N TYR A 52 -9.43 -0.69 -11.15
CA TYR A 52 -8.14 -1.27 -11.48
C TYR A 52 -7.21 -1.26 -10.26
N ASN A 53 -6.27 -2.20 -10.19
CA ASN A 53 -5.33 -2.29 -9.08
C ASN A 53 -4.38 -1.08 -9.05
N ILE A 54 -4.07 -0.50 -10.21
CA ILE A 54 -3.29 0.73 -10.36
C ILE A 54 -3.99 1.59 -11.41
N ASN A 55 -4.33 2.82 -11.05
CA ASN A 55 -4.78 3.85 -11.98
C ASN A 55 -3.58 4.75 -12.35
N PRO A 56 -3.07 4.71 -13.61
CA PRO A 56 -1.92 5.51 -14.02
C PRO A 56 -2.20 7.01 -13.97
N VAL A 57 -3.46 7.45 -14.05
CA VAL A 57 -3.81 8.88 -13.95
C VAL A 57 -3.41 9.45 -12.61
N GLY A 58 -3.84 8.79 -11.53
CA GLY A 58 -3.51 9.21 -10.18
C GLY A 58 -2.08 8.81 -9.79
N PHE A 59 -1.85 7.49 -9.73
CA PHE A 59 -0.59 6.96 -9.23
C PHE A 59 0.61 7.36 -10.09
N GLY A 60 0.45 7.37 -11.42
CA GLY A 60 1.52 7.76 -12.34
C GLY A 60 1.87 9.24 -12.24
N ALA A 61 0.88 10.14 -12.21
CA ALA A 61 1.12 11.58 -12.03
C ALA A 61 1.82 11.86 -10.70
N MET A 62 1.34 11.27 -9.60
CA MET A 62 1.93 11.40 -8.27
C MET A 62 3.39 10.91 -8.25
N ALA A 63 3.66 9.73 -8.83
CA ALA A 63 5.00 9.14 -8.82
C ALA A 63 6.00 9.99 -9.62
N ILE A 64 5.63 10.42 -10.84
CA ILE A 64 6.49 11.26 -11.67
C ILE A 64 6.74 12.60 -10.98
N ALA A 65 5.69 13.25 -10.47
CA ALA A 65 5.82 14.52 -9.77
C ALA A 65 6.69 14.42 -8.51
N SER A 66 6.56 13.33 -7.75
CA SER A 66 7.41 13.06 -6.59
C SER A 66 8.88 12.93 -6.98
N VAL A 67 9.19 12.16 -8.04
CA VAL A 67 10.57 12.00 -8.53
C VAL A 67 11.16 13.34 -8.97
N VAL A 68 10.40 14.12 -9.75
CA VAL A 68 10.84 15.45 -10.22
C VAL A 68 11.08 16.40 -9.05
N ALA A 69 10.17 16.44 -8.07
CA ALA A 69 10.32 17.29 -6.90
C ALA A 69 11.46 16.86 -5.98
N ILE A 70 11.70 15.56 -5.82
CA ILE A 70 12.84 15.06 -5.05
C ILE A 70 14.16 15.43 -5.72
N MET A 71 14.26 15.31 -7.06
CA MET A 71 15.43 15.78 -7.80
C MET A 71 15.66 17.28 -7.61
N ALA A 72 14.59 18.09 -7.60
CA ALA A 72 14.70 19.51 -7.26
C ALA A 72 15.17 19.71 -5.81
N PHE A 73 14.58 19.01 -4.85
CA PHE A 73 14.88 19.13 -3.42
C PHE A 73 16.34 18.79 -3.06
N VAL A 74 16.96 17.82 -3.75
CA VAL A 74 18.40 17.52 -3.57
C VAL A 74 19.33 18.50 -4.29
N GLY A 75 18.78 19.49 -5.00
CA GLY A 75 19.55 20.54 -5.67
C GLY A 75 20.01 20.20 -7.09
N PHE A 76 19.49 19.13 -7.70
CA PHE A 76 19.92 18.69 -9.05
C PHE A 76 19.71 19.77 -10.12
N PHE A 77 18.64 20.57 -9.99
CA PHE A 77 18.30 21.66 -10.91
C PHE A 77 18.79 23.04 -10.45
N GLY A 78 19.68 23.08 -9.44
CA GLY A 78 20.23 24.32 -8.87
C GLY A 78 19.46 24.86 -7.66
N PRO A 79 20.02 25.86 -6.96
CA PRO A 79 19.54 26.32 -5.65
C PRO A 79 18.18 27.01 -5.72
N PHE A 80 17.86 27.65 -6.85
CA PHE A 80 16.55 28.29 -7.02
C PHE A 80 15.43 27.25 -7.04
N LEU A 81 15.51 26.24 -7.92
CA LEU A 81 14.47 25.21 -8.03
C LEU A 81 14.41 24.30 -6.79
N GLN A 82 15.51 24.18 -6.06
CA GLN A 82 15.53 23.49 -4.77
C GLN A 82 14.55 24.10 -3.76
N ALA A 83 14.57 25.42 -3.60
CA ALA A 83 13.64 26.12 -2.70
C ALA A 83 12.17 26.00 -3.13
N TYR A 84 11.92 25.79 -4.43
CA TYR A 84 10.59 25.65 -5.01
C TYR A 84 10.14 24.19 -5.19
N SER A 85 10.87 23.20 -4.66
CA SER A 85 10.53 21.78 -4.82
C SER A 85 9.06 21.44 -4.49
N PRO A 86 8.44 22.00 -3.43
CA PRO A 86 7.04 21.71 -3.11
C PRO A 86 6.07 22.25 -4.17
N PHE A 87 6.36 23.43 -4.72
CA PHE A 87 5.57 24.02 -5.81
C PHE A 87 5.74 23.25 -7.12
N ILE A 88 6.94 22.71 -7.37
CA ILE A 88 7.21 21.83 -8.51
C ILE A 88 6.41 20.53 -8.35
N ALA A 89 6.43 19.89 -7.17
CA ALA A 89 5.60 18.71 -6.89
C ALA A 89 4.12 18.97 -7.22
N LEU A 90 3.58 20.07 -6.70
CA LEU A 90 2.18 20.43 -6.90
C LEU A 90 1.86 20.66 -8.39
N THR A 91 2.65 21.50 -9.06
CA THR A 91 2.41 21.91 -10.45
C THR A 91 2.55 20.72 -11.40
N VAL A 92 3.59 19.91 -11.23
CA VAL A 92 3.82 18.73 -12.07
C VAL A 92 2.71 17.70 -11.86
N ALA A 93 2.31 17.43 -10.61
CA ALA A 93 1.20 16.51 -10.32
C ALA A 93 -0.13 17.01 -10.91
N PHE A 94 -0.41 18.29 -10.71
CA PHE A 94 -1.66 18.92 -11.16
C PHE A 94 -1.80 18.94 -12.68
N CYS A 95 -0.70 19.13 -13.41
CA CYS A 95 -0.68 19.08 -14.87
C CYS A 95 -0.65 17.65 -15.43
N LEU A 96 0.12 16.74 -14.81
CA LEU A 96 0.26 15.37 -15.32
C LEU A 96 -1.02 14.56 -15.19
N SER A 97 -1.82 14.77 -14.15
CA SER A 97 -3.07 14.02 -13.97
C SER A 97 -4.02 14.20 -15.18
N PRO A 98 -4.40 15.42 -15.61
CA PRO A 98 -5.20 15.62 -16.82
C PRO A 98 -4.52 15.13 -18.10
N ILE A 99 -3.20 15.31 -18.25
CA ILE A 99 -2.46 14.83 -19.43
C ILE A 99 -2.56 13.30 -19.54
N ILE A 100 -2.32 12.58 -18.45
CA ILE A 100 -2.40 11.12 -18.44
C ILE A 100 -3.86 10.68 -18.63
N ALA A 101 -4.84 11.38 -18.04
CA ALA A 101 -6.26 11.08 -18.25
C ALA A 101 -6.66 11.22 -19.73
N LEU A 102 -6.20 12.28 -20.41
CA LEU A 102 -6.40 12.50 -21.85
C LEU A 102 -5.73 11.41 -22.69
N VAL A 103 -4.46 11.11 -22.43
CA VAL A 103 -3.70 10.08 -23.17
C VAL A 103 -4.33 8.70 -23.00
N THR A 104 -4.78 8.37 -21.79
CA THR A 104 -5.41 7.08 -21.49
C THR A 104 -6.91 7.03 -21.83
N LYS A 105 -7.49 8.16 -22.26
CA LYS A 105 -8.93 8.31 -22.55
C LYS A 105 -9.84 7.85 -21.40
N GLY A 106 -9.39 8.01 -20.15
CA GLY A 106 -10.14 7.57 -18.96
C GLY A 106 -10.30 6.04 -18.83
N LYS A 107 -9.58 5.22 -19.60
CA LYS A 107 -9.73 3.75 -19.62
C LYS A 107 -9.52 3.09 -18.25
N TYR A 108 -8.73 3.70 -17.36
CA TYR A 108 -8.29 3.09 -16.10
C TYR A 108 -9.08 3.52 -14.85
N TYR A 109 -10.22 4.21 -15.00
CA TYR A 109 -11.07 4.54 -13.85
C TYR A 109 -11.95 3.37 -13.41
N ILE A 110 -12.55 2.63 -14.35
CA ILE A 110 -13.53 1.57 -14.06
C ILE A 110 -13.15 0.29 -14.81
N ALA A 111 -12.92 -0.78 -14.07
CA ALA A 111 -12.50 -2.07 -14.60
C ALA A 111 -13.65 -2.92 -15.16
N ARG A 112 -14.86 -2.74 -14.61
CA ARG A 112 -16.08 -3.42 -15.07
C ARG A 112 -17.32 -2.61 -14.68
N GLN A 113 -18.45 -2.84 -15.35
CA GLN A 113 -19.70 -2.17 -15.00
C GLN A 113 -20.23 -2.65 -13.64
N ASN A 114 -20.80 -1.71 -12.88
CA ASN A 114 -21.42 -1.98 -11.59
C ASN A 114 -22.88 -2.40 -11.77
N THR A 115 -23.10 -3.72 -11.91
CA THR A 115 -24.43 -4.32 -12.13
C THR A 115 -25.43 -4.00 -11.04
N VAL A 116 -24.98 -3.91 -9.78
CA VAL A 116 -25.83 -3.57 -8.63
C VAL A 116 -26.43 -2.17 -8.79
N ARG A 117 -25.63 -1.23 -9.31
CA ARG A 117 -26.10 0.11 -9.63
C ARG A 117 -26.99 0.11 -10.89
N THR A 118 -26.62 -0.61 -11.94
CA THR A 118 -27.41 -0.67 -13.18
C THR A 118 -28.82 -1.21 -12.96
N LEU A 119 -28.98 -2.15 -12.02
CA LEU A 119 -30.25 -2.74 -11.65
C LEU A 119 -31.04 -1.92 -10.61
N ASN A 120 -30.56 -0.73 -10.23
CA ASN A 120 -31.17 0.15 -9.21
C ASN A 120 -31.51 -0.58 -7.90
N LEU A 121 -30.67 -1.55 -7.51
CA LEU A 121 -30.83 -2.29 -6.25
C LEU A 121 -30.43 -1.45 -5.02
N SER A 122 -30.16 -0.15 -5.19
CA SER A 122 -29.52 0.74 -4.19
C SER A 122 -30.22 0.81 -2.83
N ASP A 123 -31.54 0.63 -2.78
CA ASP A 123 -32.33 0.66 -1.54
C ASP A 123 -32.57 -0.73 -0.93
N SER A 124 -32.02 -1.78 -1.54
CA SER A 124 -32.19 -3.16 -1.08
C SER A 124 -31.03 -3.61 -0.19
N LEU A 125 -31.37 -4.40 0.83
CA LEU A 125 -30.40 -5.17 1.60
C LEU A 125 -30.12 -6.47 0.85
N LEU A 126 -28.83 -6.77 0.66
CA LEU A 126 -28.37 -8.02 0.07
C LEU A 126 -27.55 -8.80 1.08
N THR A 127 -27.75 -10.11 1.11
CA THR A 127 -27.03 -11.02 2.01
C THR A 127 -25.71 -11.44 1.41
N CYS A 128 -24.63 -11.35 2.19
CA CYS A 128 -23.30 -11.75 1.77
C CYS A 128 -23.15 -13.27 1.79
N SER A 129 -22.68 -13.89 0.70
CA SER A 129 -22.49 -15.34 0.62
C SER A 129 -21.38 -15.90 1.52
N ILE A 130 -20.51 -15.04 2.07
CA ILE A 130 -19.39 -15.45 2.95
C ILE A 130 -19.71 -15.25 4.43
N CYS A 131 -20.06 -14.02 4.85
CA CYS A 131 -20.33 -13.73 6.25
C CYS A 131 -21.81 -13.86 6.64
N THR A 132 -22.71 -14.13 5.68
CA THR A 132 -24.15 -14.30 5.88
C THR A 132 -24.90 -13.10 6.47
N GLU A 133 -24.21 -11.98 6.66
CA GLU A 133 -24.81 -10.71 7.08
C GLU A 133 -25.40 -9.94 5.91
N SER A 134 -26.37 -9.07 6.23
CA SER A 134 -27.06 -8.22 5.25
C SER A 134 -26.44 -6.83 5.20
N TYR A 135 -26.14 -6.34 4.00
CA TYR A 135 -25.56 -5.01 3.76
C TYR A 135 -26.34 -4.27 2.68
N GLU A 136 -26.17 -2.95 2.66
CA GLU A 136 -26.68 -2.12 1.57
C GLU A 136 -26.07 -2.56 0.23
N ALA A 137 -26.88 -2.53 -0.83
CA ALA A 137 -26.42 -2.89 -2.16
C ALA A 137 -25.20 -2.06 -2.63
N GLN A 138 -25.05 -0.83 -2.12
CA GLN A 138 -23.89 0.02 -2.40
C GLN A 138 -22.57 -0.60 -1.90
N ASP A 139 -22.58 -1.40 -0.83
CA ASP A 139 -21.43 -2.11 -0.27
C ASP A 139 -21.26 -3.52 -0.82
N MET A 140 -22.10 -3.93 -1.76
CA MET A 140 -22.14 -5.28 -2.30
C MET A 140 -21.61 -5.32 -3.75
N ALA A 141 -21.05 -6.47 -4.11
CA ALA A 141 -20.62 -6.79 -5.46
C ALA A 141 -20.96 -8.24 -5.79
N PHE A 142 -21.29 -8.52 -7.04
CA PHE A 142 -21.43 -9.90 -7.50
C PHE A 142 -20.05 -10.53 -7.74
N CYS A 143 -19.82 -11.72 -7.17
CA CYS A 143 -18.59 -12.49 -7.35
C CYS A 143 -18.87 -13.78 -8.15
N PRO A 144 -18.29 -13.95 -9.34
CA PRO A 144 -18.52 -15.15 -10.17
C PRO A 144 -17.89 -16.42 -9.58
N VAL A 145 -16.91 -16.31 -8.68
CA VAL A 145 -16.26 -17.47 -8.03
C VAL A 145 -17.17 -18.10 -6.97
N TYR A 146 -17.95 -17.27 -6.28
CA TYR A 146 -18.89 -17.71 -5.24
C TYR A 146 -20.35 -17.75 -5.73
N ASP A 147 -20.58 -17.38 -6.99
CA ASP A 147 -21.89 -17.27 -7.63
C ASP A 147 -22.92 -16.53 -6.75
N GLY A 148 -22.52 -15.36 -6.23
CA GLY A 148 -23.36 -14.63 -5.29
C GLY A 148 -22.83 -13.25 -4.93
N TYR A 149 -23.64 -12.50 -4.17
CA TYR A 149 -23.26 -11.19 -3.66
C TYR A 149 -22.30 -11.33 -2.48
N ILE A 150 -21.21 -10.56 -2.53
CA ILE A 150 -20.19 -10.48 -1.48
C ILE A 150 -20.07 -9.02 -1.02
N CYS A 151 -19.93 -8.81 0.29
CA CYS A 151 -19.69 -7.47 0.82
C CYS A 151 -18.28 -6.97 0.51
N SER A 152 -18.10 -5.66 0.44
CA SER A 152 -16.84 -5.00 0.10
C SER A 152 -15.68 -5.44 1.00
N LEU A 153 -15.95 -5.66 2.29
CA LEU A 153 -14.94 -6.12 3.25
C LEU A 153 -14.49 -7.56 2.97
N CYS A 154 -15.43 -8.52 2.87
CA CYS A 154 -15.10 -9.90 2.52
C CYS A 154 -14.40 -9.98 1.17
N CYS A 155 -14.84 -9.20 0.18
CA CYS A 155 -14.20 -9.15 -1.13
C CYS A 155 -12.77 -8.60 -1.08
N SER A 156 -12.52 -7.60 -0.23
CA SER A 156 -11.18 -7.01 -0.08
C SER A 156 -10.21 -7.97 0.62
N LEU A 157 -10.71 -8.75 1.57
CA LEU A 157 -9.93 -9.74 2.33
C LEU A 157 -9.74 -11.07 1.59
N ASP A 158 -10.60 -11.39 0.61
CA ASP A 158 -10.52 -12.67 -0.10
C ASP A 158 -9.48 -12.64 -1.22
N ALA A 159 -8.42 -13.43 -1.03
CA ALA A 159 -7.34 -13.60 -2.01
C ALA A 159 -7.53 -14.83 -2.93
N ARG A 160 -8.54 -15.68 -2.70
CA ARG A 160 -8.74 -16.92 -3.47
C ARG A 160 -9.31 -16.66 -4.86
N CYS A 161 -10.06 -15.56 -5.01
CA CYS A 161 -10.74 -15.23 -6.25
C CYS A 161 -9.82 -14.71 -7.37
N ASP A 162 -8.55 -14.35 -7.09
CA ASP A 162 -7.57 -13.83 -8.07
C ASP A 162 -8.15 -12.79 -9.07
N ASP A 163 -8.97 -11.86 -8.58
CA ASP A 163 -9.65 -10.83 -9.38
C ASP A 163 -10.41 -11.40 -10.62
N GLN A 164 -10.93 -12.64 -10.55
CA GLN A 164 -11.74 -13.25 -11.63
C GLN A 164 -12.99 -12.42 -11.95
N CYS A 165 -13.49 -11.67 -10.99
CA CYS A 165 -14.57 -10.71 -11.16
C CYS A 165 -14.27 -9.61 -12.20
N LYS A 166 -12.99 -9.33 -12.51
CA LYS A 166 -12.54 -8.37 -13.53
C LYS A 166 -12.27 -9.02 -14.90
N LYS A 167 -12.40 -10.35 -15.00
CA LYS A 167 -11.99 -11.16 -16.16
C LYS A 167 -13.19 -11.70 -16.95
N GLU A 168 -14.09 -10.84 -17.43
CA GLU A 168 -15.15 -11.18 -18.42
C GLU A 168 -15.39 -9.93 -19.29
N THR A 169 -15.37 -9.89 -20.63
CA THR A 169 -15.24 -10.86 -21.75
C THR A 169 -14.62 -10.08 -22.94
N PRO A 170 -14.08 -10.73 -23.99
CA PRO A 170 -13.22 -10.11 -25.01
C PRO A 170 -14.06 -9.38 -26.06
N GLU A 171 -14.20 -8.07 -25.93
CA GLU A 171 -14.49 -7.18 -27.05
C GLU A 171 -13.83 -5.83 -26.76
N ILE A 172 -12.86 -5.48 -27.62
CA ILE A 172 -12.08 -4.22 -27.63
C ILE A 172 -10.97 -4.13 -26.57
N ALA A 173 -9.90 -4.90 -26.78
CA ALA A 173 -8.55 -4.42 -26.47
C ALA A 173 -7.52 -5.19 -27.32
N GLU A 174 -7.44 -4.87 -28.62
CA GLU A 174 -6.11 -4.79 -29.21
C GLU A 174 -5.35 -3.73 -28.42
N ASP A 175 -4.42 -4.14 -27.55
CA ASP A 175 -3.19 -3.37 -27.39
C ASP A 175 -2.01 -4.23 -26.94
N LYS A 176 -0.90 -4.04 -27.65
CA LYS A 176 0.33 -4.83 -27.66
C LYS A 176 1.19 -4.54 -26.42
N ASN A 177 0.85 -5.12 -25.27
CA ASN A 177 1.80 -5.14 -24.14
C ASN A 177 1.82 -6.46 -23.35
N SER A 178 1.89 -7.58 -24.09
CA SER A 178 2.05 -8.94 -23.55
C SER A 178 3.43 -9.22 -22.93
N PHE A 179 4.34 -8.25 -22.87
CA PHE A 179 5.69 -8.46 -22.35
C PHE A 179 5.74 -8.33 -20.81
N SER A 180 5.09 -7.31 -20.25
CA SER A 180 5.15 -7.04 -18.79
C SER A 180 4.22 -7.93 -17.96
N GLN A 181 3.16 -8.50 -18.55
CA GLN A 181 2.20 -9.32 -17.81
C GLN A 181 2.57 -10.81 -17.73
N LYS A 182 3.49 -11.29 -18.57
CA LYS A 182 3.91 -12.70 -18.56
C LYS A 182 4.89 -13.05 -17.43
N LEU A 183 5.59 -12.08 -16.85
CA LEU A 183 6.60 -12.36 -15.81
C LEU A 183 6.02 -12.52 -14.39
N ILE A 184 4.79 -12.05 -14.16
CA ILE A 184 4.20 -12.00 -12.80
C ILE A 184 3.25 -13.18 -12.55
N ARG A 185 2.85 -13.89 -13.61
CA ARG A 185 1.79 -14.91 -13.56
C ARG A 185 2.32 -16.33 -13.67
N SER A 186 3.14 -16.75 -12.70
CA SER A 186 3.28 -18.18 -12.43
C SER A 186 3.32 -18.47 -10.94
N LYS A 187 2.21 -19.07 -10.48
CA LYS A 187 2.12 -20.11 -9.45
C LYS A 187 2.80 -19.83 -8.12
N THR A 188 1.98 -19.73 -7.06
CA THR A 188 1.97 -20.71 -5.96
C THR A 188 0.89 -20.37 -4.94
N SER A 189 0.13 -21.35 -4.45
CA SER A 189 -0.53 -21.32 -3.13
C SER A 189 0.01 -22.48 -2.30
N PRO A 190 0.98 -22.21 -1.41
CA PRO A 190 0.68 -22.12 0.02
C PRO A 190 1.20 -20.77 0.56
N LEU A 191 0.34 -19.74 0.45
CA LEU A 191 0.77 -18.35 0.32
C LEU A 191 1.02 -17.60 1.62
N LEU A 192 0.48 -18.01 2.78
CA LEU A 192 0.67 -17.21 4.00
C LEU A 192 2.10 -17.37 4.56
N GLY A 193 2.60 -18.61 4.66
CA GLY A 193 3.97 -18.88 5.10
C GLY A 193 5.02 -18.30 4.16
N GLN A 194 4.86 -18.46 2.84
CA GLN A 194 5.79 -17.87 1.87
C GLN A 194 5.72 -16.34 1.82
N ARG A 195 4.54 -15.73 1.98
CA ARG A 195 4.43 -14.26 2.07
C ARG A 195 5.09 -13.72 3.34
N ILE A 196 4.88 -14.39 4.47
CA ILE A 196 5.51 -14.03 5.75
C ILE A 196 7.03 -14.21 5.66
N ILE A 197 7.53 -15.32 5.09
CA ILE A 197 8.98 -15.54 4.92
C ILE A 197 9.58 -14.52 3.96
N LYS A 198 8.90 -14.18 2.86
CA LYS A 198 9.37 -13.12 1.94
C LYS A 198 9.38 -11.76 2.62
N PHE A 199 8.32 -11.41 3.35
CA PHE A 199 8.24 -10.16 4.10
C PHE A 199 9.32 -10.08 5.19
N LEU A 200 9.48 -11.13 6.00
CA LEU A 200 10.54 -11.21 7.01
C LEU A 200 11.92 -11.20 6.38
N GLY A 201 12.13 -11.88 5.25
CA GLY A 201 13.40 -11.86 4.53
C GLY A 201 13.77 -10.46 4.05
N ILE A 202 12.82 -9.74 3.44
CA ILE A 202 13.01 -8.35 3.01
C ILE A 202 13.20 -7.44 4.22
N PHE A 203 12.37 -7.56 5.25
CA PHE A 203 12.45 -6.76 6.46
C PHE A 203 13.78 -6.95 7.21
N LEU A 204 14.22 -8.20 7.40
CA LEU A 204 15.49 -8.53 8.04
C LEU A 204 16.68 -8.11 7.17
N SER A 205 16.55 -8.18 5.84
CA SER A 205 17.58 -7.66 4.94
C SER A 205 17.72 -6.15 5.07
N ILE A 206 16.61 -5.40 5.04
CA ILE A 206 16.61 -3.94 5.23
C ILE A 206 17.12 -3.57 6.63
N ALA A 207 16.63 -4.25 7.68
CA ALA A 207 17.08 -4.02 9.05
C ALA A 207 18.56 -4.37 9.24
N GLY A 208 19.05 -5.44 8.60
CA GLY A 208 20.45 -5.84 8.62
C GLY A 208 21.36 -4.85 7.91
N ILE A 209 20.93 -4.32 6.76
CA ILE A 209 21.66 -3.26 6.04
C ILE A 209 21.69 -1.98 6.89
N LEU A 210 20.57 -1.59 7.48
CA LEU A 210 20.50 -0.42 8.37
C LEU A 210 21.39 -0.59 9.61
N ALA A 211 21.38 -1.79 10.21
CA ALA A 211 22.23 -2.13 11.35
C ALA A 211 23.71 -2.13 10.98
N ALA A 212 24.08 -2.68 9.83
CA ALA A 212 25.46 -2.66 9.34
C ALA A 212 25.93 -1.24 9.05
N PHE A 213 25.08 -0.41 8.45
CA PHE A 213 25.37 1.00 8.21
C PHE A 213 25.55 1.78 9.51
N LEU A 214 24.62 1.65 10.47
CA LEU A 214 24.73 2.29 11.78
C LEU A 214 25.92 1.77 12.59
N GLY A 215 26.21 0.47 12.52
CA GLY A 215 27.37 -0.15 13.16
C GLY A 215 28.70 0.32 12.56
N LEU A 216 28.76 0.50 11.24
CA LEU A 216 29.92 1.07 10.56
C LEU A 216 30.11 2.54 10.95
N LEU A 217 29.04 3.35 10.96
CA LEU A 217 29.11 4.73 11.43
C LEU A 217 29.56 4.82 12.90
N TYR A 218 29.09 3.91 13.75
CA TYR A 218 29.52 3.80 15.14
C TYR A 218 31.03 3.49 15.26
N TYR A 219 31.52 2.51 14.49
CA TYR A 219 32.94 2.17 14.47
C TYR A 219 33.80 3.36 14.01
N LEU A 220 33.37 4.05 12.94
CA LEU A 220 34.03 5.26 12.46
C LEU A 220 34.01 6.39 13.50
N GLN A 221 32.92 6.55 14.25
CA GLN A 221 32.79 7.59 15.28
C GLN A 221 33.65 7.32 16.53
N ILE A 222 33.80 6.06 16.96
CA ILE A 222 34.69 5.69 18.10
C ILE A 222 36.15 5.99 17.81
N GLU A 223 36.60 5.66 16.59
CA GLU A 223 37.94 5.94 16.09
C GLU A 223 38.20 7.46 16.05
N GLN A 224 37.17 8.25 15.75
CA GLN A 224 37.26 9.69 15.59
C GLN A 224 37.02 10.51 16.88
N LEU A 225 36.80 9.85 18.03
CA LEU A 225 36.77 10.49 19.36
C LEU A 225 38.19 10.52 19.96
N TRP A 226 38.99 11.47 19.50
CA TRP A 226 40.32 11.79 20.03
C TRP A 226 40.14 12.52 21.37
N GLY A 227 40.44 11.85 22.49
CA GLY A 227 40.48 12.49 23.83
C GLY A 227 39.52 11.96 24.90
N ILE A 228 38.73 10.90 24.64
CA ILE A 228 37.85 10.29 25.65
C ILE A 228 38.52 9.05 26.27
N SER A 229 38.47 8.95 27.61
CA SER A 229 38.98 7.81 28.39
C SER A 229 38.42 6.47 27.88
N SER A 230 39.28 5.46 27.82
CA SER A 230 38.98 4.10 27.36
C SER A 230 37.78 3.46 28.09
N TYR A 231 37.55 3.84 29.34
CA TYR A 231 36.41 3.38 30.14
C TYR A 231 35.05 3.86 29.61
N THR A 232 34.96 5.12 29.16
CA THR A 232 33.72 5.70 28.64
C THR A 232 33.36 5.13 27.27
N LYS A 233 34.37 4.81 26.44
CA LYS A 233 34.18 4.12 25.16
C LYS A 233 33.56 2.73 25.37
N GLN A 234 34.01 2.00 26.38
CA GLN A 234 33.53 0.65 26.70
C GLN A 234 32.11 0.63 27.28
N LEU A 235 31.75 1.62 28.10
CA LEU A 235 30.39 1.76 28.65
C LEU A 235 29.35 2.10 27.57
N VAL A 236 29.67 3.02 26.67
CA VAL A 236 28.75 3.36 25.56
C VAL A 236 28.58 2.18 24.60
N ALA A 237 29.67 1.45 24.30
CA ALA A 237 29.61 0.23 23.49
C ALA A 237 28.71 -0.84 24.08
N SER A 238 28.87 -1.13 25.37
CA SER A 238 28.07 -2.15 26.06
C SER A 238 26.60 -1.76 26.17
N ILE A 239 26.26 -0.48 26.39
CA ILE A 239 24.86 -0.03 26.42
C ILE A 239 24.22 -0.19 25.03
N ILE A 240 24.91 0.19 23.96
CA ILE A 240 24.38 0.10 22.59
C ILE A 240 24.27 -1.36 22.15
N GLU A 241 25.23 -2.22 22.47
CA GLU A 241 25.14 -3.67 22.23
C GLU A 241 23.94 -4.28 22.96
N VAL A 242 23.71 -3.93 24.23
CA VAL A 242 22.56 -4.42 25.00
C VAL A 242 21.24 -3.94 24.39
N VAL A 243 21.15 -2.68 23.95
CA VAL A 243 19.95 -2.15 23.26
C VAL A 243 19.74 -2.87 21.93
N PHE A 244 20.79 -3.05 21.13
CA PHE A 244 20.73 -3.74 19.85
C PHE A 244 20.28 -5.19 20.02
N PHE A 245 20.93 -5.96 20.91
CA PHE A 245 20.58 -7.35 21.18
C PHE A 245 19.21 -7.51 21.84
N SER A 246 18.80 -6.60 22.73
CA SER A 246 17.46 -6.64 23.35
C SER A 246 16.35 -6.38 22.34
N VAL A 247 16.55 -5.49 21.36
CA VAL A 247 15.61 -5.31 20.25
C VAL A 247 15.59 -6.55 19.35
N LEU A 248 16.76 -7.09 18.99
CA LEU A 248 16.89 -8.25 18.10
C LEU A 248 16.31 -9.54 18.69
N LEU A 249 16.52 -9.78 20.00
CA LEU A 249 16.01 -10.95 20.72
C LEU A 249 14.52 -10.86 21.07
N ASN A 250 13.93 -9.66 21.12
CA ASN A 250 12.49 -9.49 21.39
C ASN A 250 11.62 -9.50 20.12
N LEU A 251 12.20 -9.33 18.93
CA LEU A 251 11.52 -9.51 17.64
C LEU A 251 10.73 -10.85 17.53
N PRO A 252 11.30 -12.02 17.89
CA PRO A 252 10.55 -13.28 17.88
C PRO A 252 9.47 -13.40 18.97
N LYS A 253 9.56 -12.65 20.08
CA LYS A 253 8.53 -12.66 21.13
C LYS A 253 7.30 -11.83 20.77
N LEU A 254 7.48 -10.75 19.99
CA LEU A 254 6.39 -9.92 19.48
C LEU A 254 5.54 -10.68 18.44
N THR A 255 6.17 -11.56 17.64
CA THR A 255 5.46 -12.40 16.67
C THR A 255 4.65 -13.50 17.35
N HIS A 256 5.14 -14.11 18.44
CA HIS A 256 4.42 -15.16 19.15
C HIS A 256 3.16 -14.66 19.90
N LYS A 257 3.20 -13.44 20.47
CA LYS A 257 2.08 -12.88 21.25
C LYS A 257 0.91 -12.42 20.36
N SER A 258 1.20 -11.96 19.14
CA SER A 258 0.20 -11.69 18.10
C SER A 258 -0.45 -12.97 17.55
N PHE A 259 0.35 -14.04 17.40
CA PHE A 259 -0.12 -15.33 16.89
C PHE A 259 -1.03 -16.09 17.87
N GLY A 260 -0.74 -16.04 19.18
CA GLY A 260 -1.54 -16.76 20.19
C GLY A 260 -2.99 -16.28 20.31
N ALA A 261 -3.24 -14.97 20.10
CA ALA A 261 -4.58 -14.39 20.23
C ALA A 261 -5.50 -14.70 19.04
N SER A 262 -4.95 -14.82 17.83
CA SER A 262 -5.73 -15.08 16.62
C SER A 262 -6.08 -16.58 16.45
N PHE A 263 -5.21 -17.49 16.93
CA PHE A 263 -5.45 -18.94 16.82
C PHE A 263 -6.48 -19.45 17.85
N LEU A 264 -6.58 -18.83 19.02
CA LEU A 264 -7.54 -19.21 20.06
C LEU A 264 -8.97 -18.71 19.77
N SER A 265 -9.16 -17.61 19.04
CA SER A 265 -10.51 -17.17 18.64
C SER A 265 -11.11 -18.07 17.55
N HIS A 266 -10.29 -18.59 16.64
CA HIS A 266 -10.74 -19.44 15.53
C HIS A 266 -11.09 -20.87 15.98
N ARG A 267 -10.42 -21.40 17.01
CA ARG A 267 -10.75 -22.72 17.56
C ARG A 267 -12.05 -22.73 18.35
N ARG A 268 -12.45 -21.61 18.97
CA ARG A 268 -13.75 -21.48 19.67
C ARG A 268 -14.93 -21.36 18.71
N SER A 269 -14.73 -20.83 17.50
CA SER A 269 -15.81 -20.72 16.49
C SER A 269 -16.09 -22.07 15.82
N LEU A 270 -15.07 -22.90 15.60
CA LEU A 270 -15.24 -24.22 14.96
C LEU A 270 -15.87 -25.28 15.87
N THR A 271 -15.66 -25.25 17.19
CA THR A 271 -16.35 -26.18 18.12
C THR A 271 -17.80 -25.79 18.39
N ALA A 272 -18.21 -24.54 18.18
CA ALA A 272 -19.61 -24.13 18.33
C ALA A 272 -20.50 -24.64 17.18
N VAL A 273 -19.95 -24.81 15.98
CA VAL A 273 -20.70 -25.25 14.79
C VAL A 273 -20.91 -26.77 14.75
N CYS A 274 -20.02 -27.58 15.34
CA CYS A 274 -20.18 -29.04 15.37
C CYS A 274 -21.19 -29.57 16.41
N ASN A 275 -21.72 -28.75 17.33
CA ASN A 275 -22.66 -29.20 18.36
C ASN A 275 -24.14 -28.92 18.06
N LEU A 276 -24.47 -28.37 16.89
CA LEU A 276 -25.86 -28.05 16.49
C LEU A 276 -26.44 -29.00 15.43
N SER A 277 -25.73 -30.06 15.06
CA SER A 277 -26.21 -31.09 14.14
C SER A 277 -26.37 -32.44 14.85
N SER A 278 -27.36 -32.55 15.73
CA SER A 278 -27.99 -33.83 16.07
C SER A 278 -29.47 -33.77 15.63
N PRO A 279 -29.96 -34.73 14.84
CA PRO A 279 -31.35 -34.75 14.42
C PRO A 279 -32.19 -35.38 15.52
N GLN A 280 -33.24 -34.70 15.97
CA GLN A 280 -34.35 -35.34 16.66
C GLN A 280 -35.55 -35.42 15.73
N ALA A 281 -36.02 -36.66 15.58
CA ALA A 281 -37.29 -37.06 15.01
C ALA A 281 -38.48 -36.53 15.83
#